data_AF-A0A3N0G047-F1
#
_entry.id   AF-A0A3N0G047-F1
#
_cell.length_a   1.000
_cell.length_b   1.000
_cell.length_c   1.000
_cell.angle_alpha   90.00
_cell.angle_beta   90.00
_cell.angle_gamma   90.00
#
_symmetry.space_group_name_H-M   'P 1'
#
loop_
_entity.id
_entity.type
_entity.pdbx_description
1 polymer ?
#
loop_
_entity_poly.entity_id
_entity_poly.type
_entity_poly.pdbx_seq_one_letter_code
_entity_poly.pdbx_strand_id
1 'polypeptide(L)' 'MTNLNYDPTDPDKMRLPVGKKCGDCAYIRRCKALFGHVETDNYCDFSPSRAVFSGVESQINTGGAE' A
#
# COMPACT_ATOMS: atom_id res chain seq x y z
N MET A 1 -8.46 9.86 10.79
CA MET A 1 -7.05 9.38 10.91
C MET A 1 -6.77 8.45 9.75
N THR A 2 -6.09 8.93 8.71
CA THR A 2 -5.59 8.08 7.62
C THR A 2 -4.39 7.31 8.14
N ASN A 3 -4.61 6.06 8.56
CA ASN A 3 -3.56 5.13 8.94
C ASN A 3 -2.62 4.98 7.73
N LEU A 4 -1.42 5.53 7.83
CA LEU A 4 -0.43 5.46 6.76
C LEU A 4 0.03 4.01 6.66
N ASN A 5 -0.25 3.37 5.54
CA ASN A 5 0.29 2.06 5.22
C ASN A 5 1.76 2.22 4.84
N TYR A 6 2.62 2.28 5.86
CA TYR A 6 4.05 2.42 5.73
C TYR A 6 4.73 1.20 6.34
N ASP A 7 5.44 0.44 5.50
CA ASP A 7 6.36 -0.59 5.96
C ASP A 7 7.73 0.06 6.24
N PRO A 8 8.23 0.02 7.49
CA PRO A 8 9.49 0.68 7.85
C PRO A 8 10.74 0.03 7.23
N THR A 9 10.61 -1.16 6.64
CA THR A 9 11.68 -1.85 5.91
C THR A 9 11.72 -1.49 4.42
N ASP A 10 10.73 -0.74 3.94
CA ASP A 10 10.67 -0.26 2.57
C ASP A 10 11.39 1.09 2.41
N PRO A 11 12.58 1.15 1.77
CA PRO A 11 13.36 2.39 1.67
C PRO A 11 12.60 3.50 0.93
N ASP A 12 11.77 3.12 -0.04
CA ASP A 12 11.01 4.06 -0.88
C ASP A 12 9.59 4.35 -0.37
N LYS A 13 9.13 3.63 0.65
CA LYS A 13 7.77 3.75 1.23
C LYS A 13 6.64 3.52 0.20
N MET A 14 6.91 2.81 -0.88
CA MET A 14 6.02 2.55 -2.02
C MET A 14 5.34 1.18 -1.97
N ARG A 15 5.75 0.27 -1.07
CA ARG A 15 5.12 -1.06 -0.98
C ARG A 15 3.69 -0.98 -0.44
N LEU A 16 2.80 -1.78 -1.03
CA LEU A 16 1.45 -2.01 -0.52
C LEU A 16 1.49 -2.97 0.68
N PRO A 17 0.45 -2.99 1.53
CA PRO A 17 0.40 -3.91 2.66
C PRO A 17 0.45 -5.36 2.16
N VAL A 18 1.01 -6.26 2.97
CA VAL A 18 1.08 -7.69 2.64
C VAL A 18 -0.31 -8.22 2.32
N GLY A 19 -0.45 -8.87 1.16
CA GLY A 19 -1.71 -9.45 0.70
C GLY A 19 -2.67 -8.46 0.02
N LYS A 20 -2.33 -7.16 -0.04
CA LYS A 20 -3.08 -6.18 -0.83
C LYS A 20 -2.40 -5.89 -2.15
N LYS A 21 -3.21 -5.64 -3.17
CA LYS A 21 -2.77 -5.28 -4.51
C LYS A 21 -3.35 -3.94 -4.91
N CYS A 22 -2.80 -3.33 -5.96
CA CYS A 22 -3.30 -2.07 -6.49
C CYS A 22 -4.78 -2.20 -6.89
N GLY A 23 -5.22 -3.39 -7.34
CA GLY A 23 -6.63 -3.69 -7.61
C GLY A 23 -7.57 -3.59 -6.40
N ASP A 24 -7.06 -3.80 -5.18
CA ASP A 24 -7.83 -3.64 -3.95
C ASP A 24 -7.91 -2.16 -3.50
N CYS A 25 -7.15 -1.27 -4.14
CA CYS A 25 -7.08 0.15 -3.80
C CYS A 25 -8.27 0.92 -4.39
N ALA A 26 -8.86 1.82 -3.60
CA ALA A 26 -9.91 2.72 -4.04
C ALA A 26 -9.51 3.62 -5.25
N TYR A 27 -8.21 3.78 -5.50
CA TYR A 27 -7.67 4.63 -6.57
C TYR A 27 -7.18 3.86 -7.81
N ILE A 28 -7.39 2.55 -7.91
CA ILE A 28 -6.90 1.73 -9.05
C ILE A 28 -7.24 2.35 -10.42
N ARG A 29 -8.49 2.80 -10.61
CA ARG A 29 -8.93 3.38 -11.89
C ARG A 29 -8.09 4.61 -12.29
N ARG A 30 -7.69 5.42 -11.31
CA ARG A 30 -6.86 6.60 -11.52
C ARG A 30 -5.42 6.19 -11.84
N CYS A 31 -4.88 5.21 -11.13
CA CYS A 31 -3.53 4.70 -11.37
C CYS A 31 -3.39 4.05 -12.76
N LYS A 32 -4.39 3.25 -13.19
CA LYS A 32 -4.45 2.66 -14.54
C LYS A 32 -4.40 3.75 -15.63
N ALA A 33 -5.11 4.86 -15.43
CA ALA A 33 -5.20 5.94 -16.41
C ALA A 33 -3.95 6.85 -16.46
N LEU A 34 -3.26 7.05 -15.33
CA LEU A 34 -2.11 7.96 -15.25
C LEU A 34 -0.76 7.26 -15.50
N PHE A 35 -0.57 6.08 -14.91
CA PHE A 35 0.72 5.39 -14.88
C PHE A 35 0.70 4.05 -15.64
N GLY A 36 -0.48 3.58 -16.08
CA GLY A 36 -0.61 2.27 -16.68
C GLY A 36 -0.45 1.12 -15.69
N HIS A 37 -0.61 1.38 -14.39
CA HIS A 37 -0.65 0.36 -13.33
C HIS A 37 -1.64 -0.76 -13.67
N VAL A 38 -1.41 -1.97 -13.14
CA VAL A 38 -2.31 -3.12 -13.26
C VAL A 38 -2.82 -3.56 -11.90
N GLU A 39 -3.97 -4.24 -11.89
CA GLU A 39 -4.62 -4.67 -10.64
C GLU A 39 -3.77 -5.64 -9.82
N THR A 40 -2.81 -6.32 -10.46
CA THR A 40 -1.91 -7.28 -9.81
C THR A 40 -0.72 -6.65 -9.10
N ASP A 41 -0.46 -5.36 -9.31
CA ASP A 41 0.70 -4.67 -8.74
C ASP A 41 0.64 -4.64 -7.22
N ASN A 42 1.79 -4.78 -6.58
CA ASN A 42 1.95 -4.80 -5.12
C ASN A 42 2.71 -3.56 -4.61
N TYR A 43 2.78 -2.52 -5.43
CA TYR A 43 3.44 -1.25 -5.13
C TYR A 43 2.58 -0.07 -5.59
N CYS A 44 2.89 1.10 -5.06
CA CYS A 44 2.26 2.37 -5.39
C CYS A 44 3.31 3.32 -6.00
N ASP A 45 3.03 3.89 -7.17
CA ASP A 45 3.89 4.90 -7.81
C ASP A 45 3.97 6.25 -7.05
N PHE A 46 3.15 6.42 -6.00
CA PHE A 46 3.23 7.60 -5.13
C PHE A 46 4.02 7.27 -3.87
N SER A 47 5.17 7.93 -3.67
CA SER A 47 5.90 7.90 -2.40
C SER A 47 5.49 9.08 -1.49
N PRO A 48 5.12 8.83 -0.22
CA PRO A 48 4.83 7.53 0.39
C PRO A 48 3.49 6.96 -0.11
N SER A 49 3.35 5.63 -0.06
CA SER A 49 2.17 4.86 -0.50
C SER A 49 0.86 5.51 -0.06
N ARG A 50 0.08 5.98 -1.03
CA ARG A 50 -1.25 6.61 -0.81
C ARG A 50 -2.42 5.65 -1.03
N ALA A 51 -2.14 4.35 -1.06
CA ALA A 51 -3.16 3.36 -1.29
C ALA A 51 -4.19 3.32 -0.15
N VAL A 52 -5.47 3.28 -0.52
CA VAL A 52 -6.59 3.27 0.42
C VAL A 52 -7.36 1.98 0.21
N PHE A 53 -7.39 1.15 1.26
CA PHE A 53 -8.09 -0.13 1.28
C PHE A 53 -9.27 -0.05 2.26
N SER A 54 -10.47 -0.33 1.78
CA SER A 54 -11.66 -0.44 2.64
C SER A 54 -11.78 -1.87 3.17
N GLY A 55 -11.10 -2.18 4.27
CA GLY A 55 -11.25 -3.47 4.94
C GLY A 55 -10.02 -3.89 5.76
N VAL A 56 -10.23 -3.90 7.08
CA VAL A 56 -9.41 -4.41 8.21
C VAL A 56 -8.11 -5.12 7.82
N GLU A 57 -6.98 -4.54 8.21
CA GLU A 57 -6.01 -5.16 9.14
C GLU A 57 -4.98 -4.09 9.51
N SER A 58 -5.16 -3.50 10.68
CA SER A 58 -4.09 -2.78 11.37
C SER A 58 -3.09 -3.82 11.88
N GLN A 59 -1.83 -3.67 11.48
CA GLN A 59 -0.67 -3.91 12.35
C GLN A 59 -0.45 -5.35 12.85
N ILE A 60 0.31 -6.15 12.10
CA ILE A 60 1.13 -7.19 12.71
C ILE A 60 2.50 -6.58 13.06
N ASN A 61 2.56 -5.86 14.20
CA ASN A 61 3.83 -5.63 14.88
C ASN A 61 4.15 -6.91 15.68
N THR A 62 4.98 -7.80 15.13
CA THR A 62 5.67 -8.82 15.94
C THR A 62 7.17 -8.63 15.78
N GLY A 63 7.83 -8.32 16.90
CA GLY A 63 9.27 -8.54 17.05
C GLY A 63 10.09 -7.28 17.27
N GLY A 64 10.33 -6.95 18.54
CA GLY A 64 11.33 -6.00 19.00
C GLY A 64 11.47 -6.10 20.51
N ALA A 65 11.96 -7.25 20.97
CA ALA A 65 12.53 -7.37 22.31
C ALA A 65 13.81 -6.53 22.37
N GLU A 66 14.00 -5.78 23.45
CA GLU A 66 15.26 -5.50 24.18
C GLU A 66 15.05 -4.38 25.20
#